data_AF-A0A7K1GGI3-F1
#
_entry.id   AF-A0A7K1GGI3-F1
#
_cell.length_a   1.000
_cell.length_b   1.000
_cell.length_c   1.000
_cell.angle_alpha   90.00
_cell.angle_beta   90.00
_cell.angle_gamma   90.00
#
_symmetry.space_group_name_H-M   'P 1'
#
loop_
_entity.id
_entity.type
_entity.pdbx_description
1 polymer ?
#
loop_
_entity_poly.entity_id
_entity_poly.type
_entity_poly.pdbx_seq_one_letter_code
_entity_poly.pdbx_strand_id
1 'polypeptide(L)'
;QDELAQRLSVSTRTVRADITALNALLESHGAQFILNRGSGYQLKIDDASRYQTLQAERPRTLRIPRSGAERVQHLLLRFLTSAFSIKL
;
A
#
# COMPACT_ATOMS: atom_id res chain seq x y z
N GLN A 1 -5.73 9.29 -12.49
CA GLN A 1 -5.99 7.91 -11.98
C GLN A 1 -5.34 6.90 -12.91
N ASP A 2 -5.46 7.11 -14.22
CA ASP A 2 -4.86 6.24 -15.23
C ASP A 2 -3.34 6.11 -15.10
N GLU A 3 -2.63 7.19 -14.72
CA GLU A 3 -1.20 7.13 -14.44
C GLU A 3 -0.84 6.16 -13.29
N LEU A 4 -1.56 6.22 -12.16
CA LEU A 4 -1.36 5.31 -11.03
C LEU A 4 -1.69 3.87 -11.42
N ALA A 5 -2.79 3.67 -12.15
CA ALA A 5 -3.20 2.38 -12.66
C ALA A 5 -2.12 1.77 -13.58
N GLN A 6 -1.57 2.57 -14.49
CA GLN A 6 -0.50 2.16 -15.40
C GLN A 6 0.80 1.85 -14.67
N ARG A 7 1.24 2.71 -13.74
CA ARG A 7 2.49 2.52 -12.98
C ARG A 7 2.46 1.30 -12.06
N LEU A 8 1.29 1.01 -11.50
CA LEU A 8 1.09 -0.13 -10.60
C LEU A 8 0.61 -1.38 -11.34
N SER A 9 0.41 -1.31 -12.66
CA SER A 9 -0.13 -2.39 -13.49
C SER A 9 -1.45 -2.96 -12.96
N VAL A 10 -2.36 -2.09 -12.52
CA VAL A 10 -3.69 -2.44 -12.00
C VAL A 10 -4.78 -1.66 -12.72
N SER A 11 -6.05 -2.06 -12.51
CA SER A 11 -7.18 -1.30 -13.05
C SER A 11 -7.40 0.01 -12.27
N THR A 12 -8.01 1.01 -12.92
CA THR A 12 -8.43 2.25 -12.25
C THR A 12 -9.46 2.00 -11.14
N ARG A 13 -10.28 0.95 -11.26
CA ARG A 13 -11.19 0.48 -10.21
C ARG A 13 -10.41 -0.02 -8.99
N THR A 14 -9.33 -0.77 -9.20
CA THR A 14 -8.44 -1.24 -8.13
C THR A 14 -7.80 -0.05 -7.42
N VAL A 15 -7.25 0.93 -8.16
CA VAL A 15 -6.70 2.16 -7.56
C VAL A 15 -7.74 2.87 -6.68
N ARG A 16 -8.99 3.00 -7.15
CA ARG A 16 -10.05 3.64 -6.35
C ARG A 16 -10.37 2.87 -5.07
N ALA A 17 -10.51 1.55 -5.16
CA ALA A 17 -10.78 0.71 -3.99
C ALA A 17 -9.64 0.79 -2.97
N ASP A 18 -8.39 0.74 -3.45
CA ASP A 18 -7.20 0.82 -2.60
C ASP A 18 -7.11 2.20 -1.92
N ILE A 19 -7.37 3.29 -2.64
CA ILE A 19 -7.38 4.64 -2.04
C ILE A 19 -8.46 4.76 -0.96
N THR A 20 -9.67 4.21 -1.19
CA THR A 20 -10.71 4.21 -0.17
C THR A 20 -10.27 3.45 1.08
N ALA A 21 -9.66 2.27 0.92
CA ALA A 21 -9.14 1.48 2.03
C ALA A 21 -8.00 2.22 2.76
N LEU A 22 -7.09 2.84 2.02
CA LEU A 22 -6.00 3.65 2.59
C LEU A 22 -6.53 4.84 3.40
N ASN A 23 -7.56 5.53 2.90
CA ASN A 23 -8.17 6.64 3.63
C ASN A 23 -8.79 6.21 4.95
N ALA A 24 -9.45 5.05 4.99
CA ALA A 24 -9.99 4.50 6.24
C ALA A 24 -8.87 4.20 7.27
N LEU A 25 -7.68 3.79 6.81
CA LEU A 25 -6.52 3.56 7.69
C LEU A 25 -5.83 4.86 8.12
N LEU A 26 -5.78 5.85 7.22
CA LEU A 26 -5.09 7.13 7.48
C LEU A 26 -5.92 8.11 8.31
N GLU A 27 -7.25 7.92 8.39
CA GLU A 27 -8.14 8.75 9.21
C GLU A 27 -7.69 8.81 10.68
N SER A 28 -7.25 7.67 11.24
CA SER A 28 -6.70 7.61 12.60
C SER A 28 -5.30 8.21 12.74
N HIS A 29 -4.66 8.57 11.64
CA HIS A 29 -3.32 9.16 11.59
C HIS A 29 -3.32 10.61 11.10
N GLY A 30 -4.51 11.23 10.95
CA GLY A 30 -4.64 12.63 10.57
C GLY A 30 -4.22 12.93 9.14
N ALA A 31 -4.33 11.95 8.24
CA ALA A 31 -4.01 12.13 6.83
C ALA A 31 -5.08 11.47 5.94
N GLN A 32 -5.15 11.89 4.68
CA GLN A 32 -6.07 11.33 3.70
C GLN A 32 -5.60 11.64 2.27
N PHE A 33 -5.90 10.74 1.34
CA PHE A 33 -5.78 11.00 -0.08
C PHE A 33 -7.02 11.69 -0.62
N ILE A 34 -6.81 12.81 -1.30
CA ILE A 34 -7.85 13.60 -1.95
C ILE A 34 -7.65 13.53 -3.45
N LEU A 35 -8.73 13.32 -4.20
CA LEU A 35 -8.71 13.40 -5.65
C LEU A 35 -8.73 14.87 -6.09
N ASN A 36 -7.62 15.35 -6.63
CA ASN A 36 -7.54 16.65 -7.29
C ASN A 36 -7.75 16.47 -8.81
N ARG A 37 -8.77 17.14 -9.36
CA ARG A 37 -9.10 17.03 -10.79
C ARG A 37 -7.95 17.58 -11.63
N GLY A 38 -7.50 16.82 -12.62
CA GLY A 38 -6.35 17.17 -13.45
C GLY A 38 -4.98 16.77 -12.89
N SER A 39 -4.84 16.59 -11.57
CA SER A 39 -3.57 16.23 -10.93
C SER A 39 -3.54 14.83 -10.29
N GLY A 40 -4.67 14.13 -10.25
CA GLY A 40 -4.75 12.79 -9.66
C GLY A 40 -4.94 12.82 -8.15
N TYR A 41 -4.36 11.86 -7.43
CA TYR A 41 -4.48 11.79 -5.98
C TYR A 41 -3.35 12.53 -5.28
N GLN A 42 -3.68 13.32 -4.27
CA GLN A 42 -2.75 14.04 -3.43
C GLN A 42 -2.95 13.66 -1.97
N LEU A 43 -1.86 13.45 -1.23
CA LEU A 43 -1.92 13.24 0.21
C LEU A 43 -2.11 14.60 0.90
N LYS A 44 -3.21 14.75 1.65
CA LYS A 44 -3.44 15.86 2.56
C LYS A 44 -3.17 15.39 3.98
N ILE A 45 -2.45 16.22 4.73
CA ILE A 45 -2.16 16.00 6.15
C ILE A 45 -2.97 17.03 6.92
N ASP A 46 -3.94 16.58 7.70
CA ASP A 46 -4.77 17.42 8.55
C ASP A 46 -4.15 17.57 9.96
N ASP A 47 -3.46 16.54 10.46
CA ASP A 47 -2.70 16.58 11.73
C ASP A 47 -1.27 16.08 11.53
N ALA A 48 -0.33 17.02 11.50
CA ALA A 48 1.07 16.74 11.28
C ALA A 48 1.70 15.90 12.40
N SER A 49 1.22 16.05 13.65
CA SER A 49 1.77 15.34 14.80
C SER A 49 1.43 13.85 14.75
N ARG A 50 0.17 13.52 14.49
CA ARG A 50 -0.30 12.13 14.32
C ARG A 50 0.33 11.48 13.10
N TYR A 51 0.46 12.22 12.01
CA TYR A 51 1.12 11.71 10.81
C TYR A 51 2.61 11.46 11.02
N GLN A 52 3.28 12.27 11.85
CA GLN A 52 4.67 12.06 12.21
C GLN A 52 4.86 10.80 13.07
N THR A 53 3.92 10.49 13.96
CA THR A 53 3.89 9.23 14.71
C THR A 53 3.79 8.03 13.76
N LEU A 54 2.91 8.08 12.76
CA LEU A 54 2.80 7.04 11.72
C LEU A 54 4.13 6.82 10.97
N GLN A 55 4.86 7.89 10.66
CA GLN A 55 6.17 7.79 10.00
C GLN A 55 7.26 7.23 10.93
N ALA A 56 7.19 7.54 12.22
CA ALA A 56 8.13 7.06 13.23
C ALA A 56 7.89 5.59 13.59
N GLU A 57 6.64 5.13 13.52
CA GLU A 57 6.26 3.72 13.58
C GLU A 57 6.75 2.99 12.34
N ARG A 58 8.06 2.70 12.28
CA ARG A 58 8.61 1.79 11.27
C ARG A 58 7.94 0.44 11.45
N PRO A 59 7.11 -0.03 10.51
CA PRO A 59 6.81 -1.45 10.48
C PRO A 59 8.16 -2.13 10.28
N ARG A 60 8.46 -3.18 11.06
CA ARG A 60 9.50 -4.15 10.69
C ARG A 60 9.28 -4.42 9.21
N THR A 61 10.28 -4.18 8.36
CA THR A 61 10.15 -4.26 6.90
C THR A 61 9.58 -5.62 6.54
N LEU A 62 8.25 -5.72 6.45
CA LEU A 62 7.58 -6.81 5.81
C LEU A 62 7.98 -6.61 4.36
N ARG A 63 8.92 -7.44 3.88
CA ARG A 63 9.27 -7.52 2.46
C ARG A 63 8.05 -8.06 1.74
N ILE A 64 7.05 -7.21 1.55
CA ILE A 64 5.83 -7.52 0.83
C ILE A 64 6.18 -7.36 -0.65
N PRO A 65 6.07 -8.44 -1.44
CA PRO A 65 6.35 -8.39 -2.87
C PRO A 65 5.36 -7.45 -3.58
N ARG A 66 5.90 -6.50 -4.36
CA ARG A 66 5.16 -5.44 -5.04
C ARG A 66 4.85 -5.76 -6.50
N SER A 67 5.44 -6.83 -7.06
CA SER A 67 5.14 -7.34 -8.40
C SER A 67 4.71 -8.82 -8.38
N GLY A 68 4.12 -9.28 -9.49
CA GLY A 68 3.80 -10.70 -9.67
C GLY A 68 5.03 -11.60 -9.56
N ALA A 69 6.13 -11.20 -10.20
CA ALA A 69 7.41 -11.92 -10.15
C ALA A 69 8.01 -11.95 -8.74
N GLU A 70 8.01 -10.80 -8.05
CA GLU A 70 8.46 -10.71 -6.66
C GLU A 70 7.59 -11.60 -5.76
N ARG A 71 6.29 -11.71 -6.03
CA ARG A 71 5.39 -12.54 -5.23
C ARG A 71 5.70 -14.02 -5.38
N VAL A 72 5.96 -14.47 -6.61
CA VAL A 72 6.43 -15.84 -6.85
C VAL A 72 7.74 -16.09 -6.10
N GLN A 73 8.74 -15.21 -6.23
CA GLN A 73 10.02 -15.37 -5.55
C GLN A 73 9.88 -15.37 -4.01
N HIS A 74 9.05 -14.48 -3.47
CA HIS A 74 8.77 -14.40 -2.04
C HIS A 74 8.10 -15.68 -1.53
N LEU A 75 7.11 -16.21 -2.26
CA LEU A 75 6.43 -17.45 -1.90
C LEU A 75 7.39 -18.65 -1.99
N LEU A 76 8.23 -18.74 -3.03
CA LEU A 76 9.24 -19.78 -3.16
C LEU A 76 10.21 -19.78 -1.98
N LEU A 77 10.79 -18.63 -1.65
CA LEU A 77 11.67 -18.50 -0.48
C LEU A 77 10.93 -18.91 0.79
N ARG A 78 9.71 -18.42 1.00
CA ARG A 78 8.92 -18.74 2.19
C ARG A 78 8.58 -20.23 2.30
N PHE A 79 8.35 -20.94 1.20
CA PHE A 79 8.13 -22.40 1.22
C PHE A 79 9.42 -23.17 1.47
N LEU A 80 10.51 -22.79 0.79
CA LEU A 80 11.80 -23.49 0.89
C LEU A 80 12.46 -23.32 2.27
N THR A 81 12.24 -22.17 2.93
CA THR A 81 12.80 -21.92 4.27
C THR A 81 11.82 -22.21 5.40
N SER A 82 10.62 -22.73 5.11
CA SER A 82 9.67 -23.10 6.15
C SER A 82 10.02 -24.46 6.73
N ALA A 83 10.13 -24.54 8.05
CA ALA A 83 10.30 -25.81 8.77
C ALA A 83 9.03 -26.70 8.76
N PHE A 84 7.91 -26.18 8.25
CA PHE A 84 6.61 -26.86 8.22
C PHE A 84 5.92 -26.70 6.85
N SER A 85 5.00 -27.61 6.53
CA SER A 85 4.18 -27.47 5.34
C SER A 85 3.23 -26.27 5.48
N ILE A 86 3.29 -25.36 4.50
CA ILE A 86 2.39 -24.22 4.42
C ILE A 86 1.27 -24.61 3.45
N LYS A 87 0.01 -24.60 3.92
CA LYS A 87 -1.15 -24.70 3.03
C LYS A 87 -1.46 -23.34 2.42
N LEU A 88 -1.75 -23.35 1.13
CA LEU A 88 -2.17 -22.17 0.36
C LEU A 88 -3.67 -21.94 0.48
#